data_AF-A0A9E5MXF0-F1
#
_entry.id   AF-A0A9E5MXF0-F1
#
_cell.length_a   1.000
_cell.length_b   1.000
_cell.length_c   1.000
_cell.angle_alpha   90.00
_cell.angle_beta   90.00
_cell.angle_gamma   90.00
#
_symmetry.space_group_name_H-M   'P 1'
#
loop_
_entity.id
_entity.type
_entity.pdbx_description
1 polymer ?
#
loop_
_entity_poly.entity_id
_entity_poly.type
_entity_poly.pdbx_seq_one_letter_code
_entity_poly.pdbx_strand_id
1 'polypeptide(L)' 'DGDGLLDTEEIERGTDPNNPDTDGDRLTDKEEVDRGTDPLNPDTDGDGLLDGDEGQWGANPLVADTDGDTIPDGRE' A
#
# COMPACT_ATOMS: atom_id res chain seq x y z
N ASP A 1 12.13 -2.01 -11.88
CA ASP A 1 12.40 -3.46 -11.58
C ASP A 1 11.46 -4.46 -12.26
N GLY A 2 10.48 -4.01 -13.05
CA GLY A 2 9.53 -4.88 -13.73
C GLY A 2 8.18 -5.02 -13.04
N ASP A 3 7.89 -4.18 -12.04
CA ASP A 3 6.55 -3.97 -11.46
C ASP A 3 5.54 -3.32 -12.44
N GLY A 4 6.03 -2.62 -13.46
CA GLY A 4 5.24 -1.92 -14.47
C GLY A 4 5.28 -0.40 -14.39
N LEU A 5 5.98 0.20 -13.42
CA LEU A 5 6.36 1.61 -13.47
C LEU A 5 7.64 1.80 -14.31
N LEU A 6 7.79 2.99 -14.88
CA LEU A 6 9.05 3.40 -15.50
C LEU A 6 10.02 3.91 -14.42
N ASP A 7 11.31 3.61 -14.56
CA ASP A 7 12.37 4.11 -13.67
C ASP A 7 12.29 5.63 -13.43
N THR A 8 11.89 6.41 -14.44
CA THR A 8 11.71 7.86 -14.30
C THR A 8 10.51 8.23 -13.43
N GLU A 9 9.41 7.48 -13.53
CA GLU A 9 8.22 7.69 -12.70
C GLU A 9 8.49 7.29 -11.25
N GLU A 10 9.24 6.21 -11.04
CA GLU A 10 9.69 5.75 -9.72
C GLU A 10 10.56 6.82 -9.04
N ILE A 11 11.54 7.39 -9.76
CA ILE A 11 12.37 8.49 -9.25
C ILE A 11 11.53 9.74 -8.90
N GLU A 12 10.52 10.08 -9.71
CA GLU A 12 9.64 11.23 -9.44
C GLU A 12 8.74 11.01 -8.21
N ARG A 13 8.36 9.76 -7.94
CA ARG A 13 7.56 9.35 -6.78
C ARG A 13 8.40 9.13 -5.53
N GLY A 14 9.70 8.86 -5.69
CA GLY A 14 10.61 8.56 -4.60
C GLY A 14 10.74 7.07 -4.28
N THR A 15 10.16 6.20 -5.11
CA THR A 15 10.30 4.74 -4.99
C THR A 15 11.65 4.26 -5.56
N ASP A 16 12.06 3.01 -5.30
CA ASP A 16 13.34 2.46 -5.79
C ASP A 16 13.16 1.75 -7.14
N PRO A 17 13.76 2.26 -8.24
CA PRO A 17 13.65 1.64 -9.58
C PRO A 17 14.15 0.20 -9.72
N ASN A 18 14.77 -0.34 -8.67
CA ASN A 18 15.32 -1.69 -8.62
C ASN A 18 14.61 -2.58 -7.59
N ASN A 19 13.55 -2.09 -6.93
CA ASN A 19 12.78 -2.83 -5.95
C ASN A 19 11.27 -2.67 -6.21
N PRO A 20 10.58 -3.73 -6.68
CA PRO A 20 9.20 -3.61 -7.16
C PRO A 20 8.18 -3.29 -6.06
N ASP A 21 8.57 -3.35 -4.79
CA ASP A 21 7.77 -3.18 -3.58
C ASP A 21 8.64 -2.39 -2.59
N THR A 22 8.61 -1.06 -2.72
CA THR A 22 9.59 -0.17 -2.08
C THR A 22 9.47 -0.17 -0.57
N ASP A 23 8.26 -0.23 -0.03
CA ASP A 23 8.00 -0.17 1.41
C ASP A 23 7.86 -1.55 2.08
N GLY A 24 7.72 -2.62 1.29
CA GLY A 24 7.76 -4.01 1.72
C GLY A 24 6.43 -4.53 2.26
N ASP A 25 5.30 -3.99 1.81
CA ASP A 25 3.96 -4.31 2.29
C ASP A 25 3.28 -5.47 1.51
N ARG A 26 3.94 -5.96 0.45
CA ARG A 26 3.51 -7.01 -0.51
C ARG A 26 2.63 -6.54 -1.66
N LEU A 27 2.44 -5.24 -1.83
CA LEU A 27 1.97 -4.64 -3.06
C LEU A 27 3.17 -4.11 -3.85
N THR A 28 3.06 -4.15 -5.18
CA THR A 28 4.08 -3.46 -5.96
C THR A 28 3.84 -1.96 -6.01
N ASP A 29 4.87 -1.15 -6.17
CA ASP A 29 4.75 0.30 -6.29
C ASP A 29 3.70 0.68 -7.36
N LYS A 30 3.70 -0.04 -8.49
CA LYS A 30 2.69 0.12 -9.55
C LYS A 30 1.27 -0.17 -9.09
N GLU A 31 1.08 -1.25 -8.34
CA GLU A 31 -0.22 -1.67 -7.81
C GLU A 31 -0.76 -0.66 -6.81
N GLU A 32 0.09 -0.16 -5.93
CA GLU A 32 -0.25 0.85 -4.93
C GLU A 32 -0.68 2.17 -5.59
N VAL A 33 0.08 2.61 -6.59
CA VAL A 33 -0.29 3.77 -7.41
C VAL A 33 -1.66 3.60 -8.09
N ASP A 34 -2.01 2.39 -8.53
CA ASP A 34 -3.32 2.12 -9.13
C ASP A 34 -4.46 2.06 -8.10
N ARG A 35 -4.16 1.58 -6.88
CA ARG A 35 -5.12 1.50 -5.76
C ARG A 35 -5.29 2.84 -5.04
N GLY A 36 -4.33 3.74 -5.17
CA GLY A 36 -4.29 5.03 -4.48
C GLY A 36 -3.69 4.98 -3.08
N THR A 37 -3.01 3.89 -2.74
CA THR A 37 -2.17 3.78 -1.53
C THR A 37 -0.82 4.48 -1.75
N ASP A 38 -0.03 4.62 -0.69
CA ASP A 38 1.27 5.30 -0.72
C ASP A 38 2.41 4.28 -0.82
N PRO A 39 3.11 4.16 -1.98
CA PRO A 39 4.19 3.17 -2.20
C PRO A 39 5.47 3.36 -1.37
N LEU A 40 5.43 4.29 -0.42
CA LEU A 40 6.50 4.57 0.53
C LEU A 40 6.04 4.35 1.98
N ASN A 41 4.82 3.89 2.18
CA ASN A 41 4.21 3.72 3.49
C ASN A 41 3.38 2.43 3.52
N PRO A 42 3.85 1.39 4.23
CA PRO A 42 3.29 0.05 4.11
C PRO A 42 1.92 -0.14 4.83
N ASP A 43 1.34 0.96 5.32
CA ASP A 43 0.10 1.07 6.11
C ASP A 43 -0.45 2.49 5.88
N THR A 44 -1.11 2.69 4.74
CA THR A 44 -1.50 4.00 4.19
C THR A 44 -2.44 4.76 5.11
N ASP A 45 -3.39 4.08 5.74
CA ASP A 45 -4.36 4.71 6.64
C ASP A 45 -3.93 4.72 8.12
N GLY A 46 -2.87 3.99 8.46
CA GLY A 46 -2.19 4.05 9.75
C GLY A 46 -2.91 3.30 10.85
N ASP A 47 -3.64 2.23 10.51
CA ASP A 47 -4.48 1.47 11.42
C ASP A 47 -3.75 0.28 12.08
N GLY A 48 -2.60 -0.10 11.50
CA GLY A 48 -1.73 -1.18 11.94
C GLY A 48 -1.82 -2.48 11.15
N LEU A 49 -2.67 -2.55 10.12
CA LEU A 49 -2.69 -3.58 9.08
C LEU A 49 -1.92 -3.07 7.86
N LEU A 50 -1.25 -3.97 7.12
CA LEU A 50 -0.52 -3.56 5.92
C LEU A 50 -1.46 -3.47 4.73
N ASP A 51 -1.24 -2.53 3.80
CA ASP A 51 -2.16 -2.34 2.67
C ASP A 51 -2.31 -3.62 1.83
N GLY A 52 -1.20 -4.34 1.63
CA GLY A 52 -1.16 -5.64 0.96
C GLY A 52 -1.85 -6.78 1.70
N ASP A 53 -2.04 -6.65 3.01
CA ASP A 53 -2.82 -7.61 3.80
C ASP A 53 -4.32 -7.26 3.79
N GLU A 54 -4.70 -5.98 3.87
CA GLU A 54 -6.10 -5.55 3.95
C GLU A 54 -7.00 -6.10 2.83
N GLY A 55 -6.51 -6.12 1.60
CA GLY A 55 -7.23 -6.69 0.46
C GLY A 55 -7.59 -8.17 0.62
N GLN A 56 -6.83 -8.93 1.43
CA GLN A 56 -7.11 -10.34 1.72
C GLN A 56 -8.20 -10.50 2.81
N TRP A 57 -8.33 -9.52 3.71
CA TRP A 57 -9.31 -9.53 4.81
C TRP A 57 -10.62 -8.83 4.45
N GLY A 58 -10.67 -8.14 3.31
CA GLY A 58 -11.84 -7.36 2.90
C GLY A 58 -11.91 -5.97 3.55
N ALA A 59 -10.82 -5.56 4.20
CA ALA A 59 -10.55 -4.21 4.63
C ALA A 59 -10.18 -3.32 3.43
N ASN A 60 -10.17 -2.02 3.64
CA ASN A 60 -9.86 -1.01 2.65
C ASN A 60 -8.65 -0.19 3.11
N PRO A 61 -7.52 -0.23 2.39
CA PRO A 61 -6.25 0.40 2.80
C PRO A 61 -6.23 1.93 2.79
N LEU A 62 -7.40 2.53 2.64
CA LEU A 62 -7.62 3.97 2.66
C LEU A 62 -8.57 4.37 3.79
N VAL A 63 -9.00 3.42 4.63
CA VAL A 63 -10.03 3.58 5.66
C VAL A 63 -9.71 2.69 6.86
N ALA A 64 -9.10 3.31 7.87
CA ALA A 64 -8.63 2.68 9.10
C ALA A 64 -9.67 1.93 9.97
N ASP A 65 -10.94 1.88 9.56
CA ASP A 65 -12.07 1.19 10.20
C ASP A 65 -13.11 0.99 9.09
N THR A 66 -12.94 -0.10 8.33
CA THR A 66 -13.65 -0.33 7.07
C THR A 66 -15.14 -0.55 7.29
N ASP A 67 -15.51 -1.24 8.37
CA ASP A 67 -16.90 -1.60 8.65
C ASP A 67 -17.62 -0.58 9.57
N GLY A 68 -16.86 0.34 10.17
CA GLY A 68 -17.36 1.46 10.97
C GLY A 68 -17.81 1.07 12.37
N ASP A 69 -17.28 -0.04 12.92
CA ASP A 69 -17.64 -0.54 14.25
C ASP A 69 -16.85 0.10 15.40
N THR A 70 -15.93 1.03 15.09
CA THR A 70 -15.01 1.77 15.98
C THR A 70 -13.74 1.03 16.40
N ILE A 71 -13.54 -0.19 15.92
CA ILE A 71 -12.29 -0.94 16.04
C ILE A 71 -11.52 -0.79 14.74
N PRO A 72 -10.26 -0.32 14.77
CA PRO A 72 -9.45 -0.28 13.55
C PRO A 72 -9.21 -1.68 12.97
N ASP A 73 -9.15 -1.83 11.65
CA ASP A 73 -9.03 -3.14 10.98
C ASP A 73 -7.75 -3.88 11.46
N GLY A 74 -6.65 -3.15 11.67
CA GLY A 74 -5.42 -3.65 12.30
C GLY A 74 -5.54 -4.16 13.75
N ARG A 75 -6.73 -4.06 14.37
CA ARG A 75 -7.03 -4.55 15.73
C ARG A 75 -8.19 -5.53 15.81
N GLU A 76 -8.77 -5.94 14.70
CA GLU A 76 -9.87 -6.92 14.65
C GLU A 76 -9.43 -8.38 14.86
#